data_AF-A0A1I3F8E1-F1
#
_entry.id   AF-A0A1I3F8E1-F1
#
_cell.length_a   1.000
_cell.length_b   1.000
_cell.length_c   1.000
_cell.angle_alpha   90.00
_cell.angle_beta   90.00
_cell.angle_gamma   90.00
#
_symmetry.space_group_name_H-M   'P 1'
#
loop_
_entity.id
_entity.type
_entity.pdbx_description
1 polymer ?
#
loop_
_entity_poly.entity_id
_entity_poly.type
_entity_poly.pdbx_seq_one_letter_code
_entity_poly.pdbx_strand_id
1 'polypeptide(L)'
;MSWDEREEATMRHRRGNTRRSFTPYENLSRHRQRDAFIRLRGRILRETPRHGGLFASDMVLDETAPARQWFDFVFLGLDGHSIWNATLVTGGLVFQDRIQDLAWDRTCARLTPAEFEAEFRWKSGPVYSVGRQKFYPVILPEPRRHAALDGLTFREY
;
A
#
# COMPACT_ATOMS: atom_id res chain seq x y z
N MET A 1 -25.72 34.49 -28.63
CA MET A 1 -26.02 33.37 -27.73
C MET A 1 -25.05 32.26 -28.10
N SER A 2 -23.89 32.24 -27.44
CA SER A 2 -22.76 31.36 -27.80
C SER A 2 -23.12 29.91 -27.49
N TRP A 3 -22.57 28.99 -28.27
CA TRP A 3 -22.62 27.54 -28.01
C TRP A 3 -22.11 27.16 -26.60
N ASP A 4 -21.33 28.04 -25.95
CA ASP A 4 -20.76 27.81 -24.62
C ASP A 4 -21.77 27.91 -23.46
N GLU A 5 -22.81 28.74 -23.58
CA GLU A 5 -23.77 28.97 -22.48
C GLU A 5 -24.77 27.81 -22.32
N ARG A 6 -24.95 26.99 -23.36
CA ARG A 6 -25.83 25.81 -23.34
C ARG A 6 -25.17 24.57 -22.74
N GLU A 7 -23.84 24.45 -22.81
CA GLU A 7 -23.10 23.37 -22.15
C GLU A 7 -22.85 23.63 -20.66
N GLU A 8 -22.65 24.89 -20.24
CA GLU A 8 -22.51 25.22 -18.82
C GLU A 8 -23.77 24.93 -17.99
N ALA A 9 -24.96 25.10 -18.57
CA ALA A 9 -26.23 24.81 -17.90
C ALA A 9 -26.51 23.31 -17.77
N THR A 10 -26.03 22.48 -18.71
CA THR A 10 -26.22 21.02 -18.71
C THR A 10 -25.14 20.27 -17.93
N MET A 11 -23.92 20.82 -17.79
CA MET A 11 -22.87 20.24 -16.94
C MET A 11 -23.05 20.48 -15.43
N ARG A 12 -23.97 21.37 -15.02
CA ARG A 12 -24.27 21.61 -13.60
C ARG A 12 -25.12 20.53 -12.93
N HIS A 13 -25.64 19.55 -13.67
CA HIS A 13 -26.62 18.57 -13.18
C HIS A 13 -26.10 17.14 -13.01
N ARG A 14 -24.83 16.92 -12.61
CA ARG A 14 -24.39 15.58 -12.17
C ARG A 14 -23.19 15.53 -11.22
N ARG A 15 -22.92 16.58 -10.46
CA ARG A 15 -21.98 16.48 -9.31
C ARG A 15 -22.73 15.99 -8.07
N GLY A 16 -23.16 14.72 -8.14
CA GLY A 16 -23.57 13.95 -6.97
C GLY A 16 -22.40 13.85 -6.00
N ASN A 17 -22.41 14.74 -5.02
CA ASN A 17 -21.45 14.80 -3.93
C ASN A 17 -21.73 13.68 -2.93
N THR A 18 -21.39 12.44 -3.24
CA THR A 18 -21.30 11.39 -2.23
C THR A 18 -19.83 11.12 -1.99
N ARG A 19 -19.29 11.68 -0.91
CA ARG A 19 -18.12 11.10 -0.23
C ARG A 19 -18.50 9.65 0.08
N ARG A 20 -18.10 8.69 -0.74
CA ARG A 20 -18.21 7.27 -0.36
C ARG A 20 -17.22 7.09 0.78
N SER A 21 -17.71 7.21 2.01
CA SER A 21 -16.96 6.78 3.18
C SER A 21 -16.63 5.30 2.96
N PHE A 22 -15.33 4.98 2.91
CA PHE A 22 -14.90 3.61 2.90
C PHE A 22 -15.54 2.90 4.10
N THR A 23 -16.28 1.83 3.83
CA THR A 23 -16.89 0.99 4.87
C THR A 23 -16.15 -0.35 4.80
N PRO A 24 -15.42 -0.74 5.86
CA PRO A 24 -14.79 -2.05 5.93
C PRO A 24 -15.81 -3.17 5.68
N TYR A 25 -15.36 -4.29 5.09
CA TYR A 25 -16.23 -5.39 4.68
C TYR A 25 -17.06 -5.96 5.84
N GLU A 26 -16.43 -6.13 6.99
CA GLU A 26 -17.04 -6.60 8.24
C GLU A 26 -18.21 -5.71 8.70
N ASN A 27 -18.19 -4.42 8.37
CA ASN A 27 -19.20 -3.43 8.75
C ASN A 27 -20.31 -3.26 7.70
N LEU A 28 -20.25 -4.00 6.59
CA LEU A 28 -21.32 -4.01 5.60
C LEU A 28 -22.53 -4.81 6.10
N SER A 29 -23.74 -4.46 5.64
CA SER A 29 -24.91 -5.31 5.86
C SER A 29 -24.74 -6.66 5.17
N ARG A 30 -25.40 -7.72 5.68
CA ARG A 30 -25.30 -9.08 5.11
C ARG A 30 -25.57 -9.14 3.61
N HIS A 31 -26.55 -8.38 3.12
CA HIS A 31 -26.83 -8.28 1.68
C HIS A 31 -25.62 -7.71 0.90
N ARG A 32 -25.03 -6.62 1.39
CA ARG A 32 -23.85 -6.00 0.75
C ARG A 32 -22.59 -6.86 0.84
N GLN A 33 -22.43 -7.63 1.93
CA GLN A 33 -21.38 -8.64 2.05
C GLN A 33 -21.56 -9.72 0.98
N ARG A 34 -22.77 -10.28 0.85
CA ARG A 34 -23.10 -11.27 -0.18
C ARG A 34 -22.84 -10.74 -1.60
N ASP A 35 -23.21 -9.49 -1.88
CA ASP A 35 -22.92 -8.87 -3.18
C ASP A 35 -21.42 -8.76 -3.45
N ALA A 36 -20.65 -8.33 -2.45
CA ALA A 36 -19.19 -8.26 -2.54
C ALA A 36 -18.56 -9.64 -2.73
N PHE A 37 -19.04 -10.66 -2.02
CA PHE A 37 -18.65 -12.06 -2.18
C PHE A 37 -18.91 -12.56 -3.61
N ILE A 38 -20.10 -12.34 -4.16
CA ILE A 38 -20.46 -12.75 -5.52
C ILE A 38 -19.60 -12.02 -6.56
N ARG A 39 -19.35 -10.72 -6.38
CA ARG A 39 -18.46 -9.95 -7.26
C ARG A 39 -17.04 -10.50 -7.24
N LEU A 40 -16.50 -10.82 -6.06
CA LEU A 40 -15.17 -11.40 -5.93
C LEU A 40 -15.12 -12.81 -6.54
N ARG A 41 -16.13 -13.65 -6.34
CA ARG A 41 -16.25 -14.96 -7.00
C ARG A 41 -16.15 -14.84 -8.51
N GLY A 42 -16.90 -13.89 -9.09
CA GLY A 42 -16.83 -13.61 -10.52
C GLY A 42 -15.44 -13.16 -10.97
N ARG A 43 -14.72 -12.38 -10.15
CA ARG A 43 -13.33 -11.98 -10.43
C ARG A 43 -12.39 -13.18 -10.41
N ILE A 44 -12.43 -14.01 -9.37
CA ILE A 44 -11.61 -15.22 -9.23
C ILE A 44 -11.79 -16.13 -10.46
N LEU A 45 -13.04 -16.36 -10.88
CA LEU A 45 -13.31 -17.19 -12.06
C LEU A 45 -12.75 -16.59 -13.35
N ARG A 46 -12.76 -15.26 -13.53
CA ARG A 46 -12.12 -14.60 -14.69
C ARG A 46 -10.61 -14.70 -14.66
N GLU A 47 -10.01 -14.79 -13.48
CA GLU A 47 -8.56 -14.91 -13.29
C GLU A 47 -8.07 -16.38 -13.34
N THR A 48 -8.96 -17.34 -13.64
CA THR A 48 -8.61 -18.78 -13.79
C THR A 48 -7.37 -19.03 -14.65
N PRO A 49 -7.17 -18.37 -15.81
CA PRO A 49 -5.98 -18.59 -16.62
C PRO A 49 -4.65 -18.20 -15.94
N ARG A 50 -4.70 -17.31 -14.95
CA ARG A 50 -3.51 -16.81 -14.22
C ARG A 50 -3.30 -17.51 -12.89
N HIS A 51 -4.38 -17.79 -12.18
CA HIS A 51 -4.35 -18.19 -10.77
C HIS A 51 -5.16 -19.46 -10.47
N GLY A 52 -5.60 -20.19 -11.50
CA GLY A 52 -6.31 -21.47 -11.34
C GLY A 52 -7.72 -21.36 -10.78
N GLY A 53 -8.25 -20.15 -10.56
CA GLY A 53 -9.64 -19.93 -10.15
C GLY A 53 -9.93 -20.21 -8.68
N LEU A 54 -8.89 -20.24 -7.83
CA LEU A 54 -9.01 -20.47 -6.38
C LEU A 54 -8.98 -19.17 -5.58
N PHE A 55 -8.24 -18.19 -6.07
CA PHE A 55 -8.06 -16.89 -5.44
C PHE A 55 -7.94 -15.80 -6.50
N ALA A 56 -7.98 -14.55 -6.06
CA ALA A 56 -7.66 -13.39 -6.88
C ALA A 56 -6.45 -12.66 -6.31
N SER A 57 -5.60 -12.17 -7.19
CA SER A 57 -4.43 -11.36 -6.85
C SER A 57 -4.20 -10.32 -7.94
N ASP A 58 -3.62 -9.20 -7.58
CA ASP A 58 -3.05 -8.21 -8.50
C ASP A 58 -1.54 -8.39 -8.72
N MET A 59 -0.95 -9.36 -8.03
CA MET A 59 0.47 -9.68 -8.08
C MET A 59 0.74 -10.93 -8.91
N VAL A 60 1.98 -11.07 -9.36
CA VAL A 60 2.51 -12.31 -9.91
C VAL A 60 3.80 -12.59 -9.16
N LEU A 61 3.87 -13.75 -8.50
CA LEU A 61 5.07 -14.15 -7.77
C LEU A 61 6.19 -14.43 -8.78
N ASP A 62 7.33 -13.80 -8.58
CA ASP A 62 8.53 -13.94 -9.41
C ASP A 62 9.73 -14.01 -8.48
N GLU A 63 10.18 -15.23 -8.20
CA GLU A 63 11.27 -15.48 -7.26
C GLU A 63 12.62 -14.95 -7.76
N THR A 64 12.75 -14.72 -9.08
CA THR A 64 13.98 -14.20 -9.69
C THR A 64 14.12 -12.68 -9.53
N ALA A 65 13.01 -11.99 -9.27
CA ALA A 65 12.99 -10.54 -9.05
C ALA A 65 12.99 -10.23 -7.54
N PRO A 66 14.01 -9.52 -7.01
CA PRO A 66 14.13 -9.22 -5.58
C PRO A 66 12.90 -8.53 -4.97
N ALA A 67 12.19 -7.71 -5.75
CA ALA A 67 11.02 -6.96 -5.29
C ALA A 67 9.69 -7.74 -5.38
N ARG A 68 9.68 -8.99 -5.88
CA ARG A 68 8.48 -9.80 -6.12
C ARG A 68 8.49 -11.13 -5.37
N GLN A 69 9.13 -11.12 -4.21
CA GLN A 69 9.25 -12.27 -3.32
C GLN A 69 8.13 -12.37 -2.25
N TRP A 70 7.05 -11.63 -2.48
CA TRP A 70 5.83 -11.69 -1.67
C TRP A 70 4.60 -11.65 -2.57
N PHE A 71 3.49 -12.16 -2.07
CA PHE A 71 2.29 -12.42 -2.86
C PHE A 71 1.05 -12.29 -1.98
N ASP A 72 0.30 -11.21 -2.20
CA ASP A 72 -1.01 -11.00 -1.56
C ASP A 72 -2.12 -11.60 -2.41
N PHE A 73 -3.06 -12.28 -1.76
CA PHE A 73 -4.22 -12.82 -2.45
C PHE A 73 -5.44 -12.88 -1.54
N VAL A 74 -6.60 -12.89 -2.19
CA VAL A 74 -7.90 -13.01 -1.54
C VAL A 74 -8.64 -14.23 -2.04
N PHE A 75 -9.33 -14.92 -1.15
CA PHE A 75 -10.11 -16.11 -1.45
C PHE A 75 -11.41 -16.14 -0.63
N LEU A 76 -12.32 -17.01 -1.05
CA LEU A 76 -13.67 -17.07 -0.52
C LEU A 76 -13.78 -18.11 0.60
N GLY A 77 -14.49 -17.76 1.67
CA GLY A 77 -14.97 -18.71 2.65
C GLY A 77 -16.12 -19.56 2.11
N LEU A 78 -16.36 -20.70 2.77
CA LEU A 78 -17.40 -21.66 2.35
C LEU A 78 -18.83 -21.24 2.72
N ASP A 79 -18.98 -20.22 3.57
CA ASP A 79 -20.25 -19.72 4.12
C ASP A 79 -20.99 -18.73 3.18
N GLY A 80 -20.40 -18.40 2.03
CA GLY A 80 -20.98 -17.45 1.08
C GLY A 80 -20.92 -15.98 1.53
N HIS A 81 -20.21 -15.68 2.62
CA HIS A 81 -20.15 -14.34 3.22
C HIS A 81 -18.77 -13.97 3.76
N SER A 82 -17.87 -14.91 3.96
CA SER A 82 -16.51 -14.64 4.41
C SER A 82 -15.58 -14.43 3.22
N ILE A 83 -14.75 -13.40 3.31
CA ILE A 83 -13.64 -13.16 2.39
C ILE A 83 -12.39 -13.20 3.25
N TRP A 84 -11.44 -14.04 2.86
CA TRP A 84 -10.13 -14.15 3.49
C TRP A 84 -9.09 -13.47 2.62
N ASN A 85 -8.12 -12.84 3.25
CA ASN A 85 -6.88 -12.41 2.63
C ASN A 85 -5.71 -13.14 3.28
N ALA A 86 -4.68 -13.41 2.50
CA ALA A 86 -3.44 -13.96 2.99
C ALA A 86 -2.28 -13.37 2.19
N THR A 87 -1.12 -13.37 2.83
CA THR A 87 0.15 -12.98 2.23
C THR A 87 1.07 -14.19 2.29
N LEU A 88 1.63 -14.56 1.15
CA LEU A 88 2.74 -15.49 1.05
C LEU A 88 4.03 -14.70 0.88
N VAL A 89 5.06 -15.11 1.59
CA VAL A 89 6.42 -14.58 1.45
C VAL A 89 7.36 -15.75 1.15
N THR A 90 8.35 -15.54 0.29
CA THR A 90 9.36 -16.58 0.05
C THR A 90 10.31 -16.67 1.25
N GLY A 91 10.94 -17.83 1.42
CA GLY A 91 12.00 -17.97 2.42
C GLY A 91 13.18 -17.03 2.17
N GLY A 92 13.43 -16.68 0.90
CA GLY A 92 14.44 -15.69 0.52
C GLY A 92 14.14 -14.31 1.08
N LEU A 93 12.89 -13.83 0.93
CA LEU A 93 12.49 -12.54 1.48
C LEU A 93 12.61 -12.53 3.01
N VAL A 94 12.09 -13.56 3.68
CA VAL A 94 12.17 -13.67 5.14
C VAL A 94 13.62 -13.67 5.64
N PHE A 95 14.53 -14.34 4.91
CA PHE A 95 15.95 -14.32 5.24
C PHE A 95 16.57 -12.93 5.06
N GLN A 96 16.27 -12.23 3.97
CA GLN A 96 16.76 -10.88 3.71
C GLN A 96 16.21 -9.87 4.71
N ASP A 97 14.92 -9.92 5.01
CA ASP A 97 14.28 -9.10 6.05
C ASP A 97 14.98 -9.32 7.39
N ARG A 98 15.30 -10.58 7.73
CA ARG A 98 16.01 -10.87 8.99
C ARG A 98 17.44 -10.31 9.02
N ILE A 99 18.16 -10.37 7.90
CA ILE A 99 19.49 -9.73 7.79
C ILE A 99 19.34 -8.22 7.95
N GLN A 100 18.36 -7.62 7.29
CA GLN A 100 18.11 -6.19 7.34
C GLN A 100 17.74 -5.73 8.76
N ASP A 101 16.87 -6.45 9.47
CA ASP A 101 16.54 -6.19 10.86
C ASP A 101 17.78 -6.24 11.75
N LEU A 102 18.63 -7.26 11.58
CA LEU A 102 19.86 -7.40 12.37
C LEU A 102 20.87 -6.29 12.06
N ALA A 103 21.00 -5.89 10.79
CA ALA A 103 21.83 -4.77 10.41
C ALA A 103 21.29 -3.49 11.04
N TRP A 104 19.99 -3.22 10.89
CA TRP A 104 19.30 -2.09 11.48
C TRP A 104 19.51 -1.99 12.99
N ASP A 105 19.27 -3.09 13.73
CA ASP A 105 19.44 -3.14 15.18
C ASP A 105 20.88 -2.83 15.59
N ARG A 106 21.86 -3.37 14.86
CA ARG A 106 23.28 -3.10 15.10
C ARG A 106 23.64 -1.64 14.82
N THR A 107 23.16 -1.06 13.71
CA THR A 107 23.39 0.35 13.37
C THR A 107 22.77 1.25 14.44
N CYS A 108 21.53 0.97 14.84
CA CYS A 108 20.82 1.74 15.87
C CYS A 108 21.54 1.66 17.23
N ALA A 109 22.03 0.49 17.62
CA ALA A 109 22.73 0.31 18.90
C ALA A 109 24.05 1.08 18.99
N ARG A 110 24.64 1.50 17.86
CA ARG A 110 25.87 2.32 17.83
C ARG A 110 25.59 3.82 17.91
N LEU A 111 24.38 4.27 17.58
CA LEU A 111 24.04 5.68 17.64
C LEU A 111 23.60 6.08 19.05
N THR A 112 23.95 7.30 19.44
CA THR A 112 23.33 7.93 20.62
C THR A 112 21.87 8.25 20.33
N PRO A 113 21.01 8.37 21.36
CA PRO A 113 19.61 8.78 21.16
C PRO A 113 19.47 10.10 20.39
N ALA A 114 20.37 11.06 20.63
CA ALA A 114 20.37 12.34 19.94
C ALA A 114 20.73 12.21 18.45
N GLU A 115 21.72 11.37 18.11
CA GLU A 115 22.07 11.09 16.71
C GLU A 115 20.95 10.34 16.00
N PHE A 116 20.34 9.36 16.66
CA PHE A 116 19.19 8.62 16.13
C PHE A 116 17.99 9.53 15.86
N GLU A 117 17.58 10.37 16.82
CA GLU A 117 16.51 11.34 16.62
C GLU A 117 16.84 12.30 15.47
N ALA A 118 18.09 12.73 15.37
CA ALA A 118 18.51 13.66 14.34
C ALA A 118 18.52 13.02 12.93
N GLU A 119 18.84 11.73 12.83
CA GLU A 119 18.78 10.93 11.59
C GLU A 119 17.33 10.75 11.12
N PHE A 120 16.43 10.38 12.04
CA PHE A 120 15.03 10.08 11.74
C PHE A 120 14.08 11.27 11.94
N ARG A 121 14.60 12.50 12.01
CA ARG A 121 13.76 13.71 12.08
C ARG A 121 13.16 14.03 10.72
N TRP A 122 12.00 13.44 10.45
CA TRP A 122 11.21 13.69 9.24
C TRP A 122 10.88 15.19 9.12
N LYS A 123 11.24 15.78 7.99
CA LYS A 123 10.83 17.14 7.63
C LYS A 123 9.76 17.03 6.54
N SER A 124 8.67 17.79 6.70
CA SER A 124 7.65 17.91 5.66
C SER A 124 7.77 19.27 4.97
N GLY A 125 7.65 19.29 3.65
CA GLY A 125 7.45 20.51 2.89
C GLY A 125 6.02 21.06 3.04
N PRO A 126 5.72 22.23 2.45
CA PRO A 126 4.39 22.79 2.48
C PRO A 126 3.38 21.84 1.83
N VAL A 127 2.26 21.64 2.52
CA VAL A 127 1.14 20.83 2.01
C VAL A 127 0.53 21.53 0.81
N TYR A 128 0.35 20.82 -0.29
CA TYR A 128 -0.35 21.33 -1.47
C TYR A 128 -1.50 20.40 -1.88
N SER A 129 -2.44 20.91 -2.66
CA SER A 129 -3.61 20.16 -3.10
C SER A 129 -3.72 20.14 -4.61
N VAL A 130 -4.02 18.97 -5.18
CA VAL A 130 -4.39 18.82 -6.59
C VAL A 130 -5.83 18.29 -6.62
N GLY A 131 -6.77 19.14 -7.05
CA GLY A 131 -8.19 18.85 -6.96
C GLY A 131 -8.66 18.66 -5.51
N ARG A 132 -9.09 17.44 -5.16
CA ARG A 132 -9.55 17.07 -3.80
C ARG A 132 -8.49 16.35 -2.97
N GLN A 133 -7.30 16.08 -3.53
CA GLN A 133 -6.26 15.30 -2.86
C GLN A 133 -5.20 16.23 -2.27
N LYS A 134 -4.88 16.01 -0.99
CA LYS A 134 -3.79 16.70 -0.28
C LYS A 134 -2.51 15.87 -0.39
N PHE A 135 -1.40 16.53 -0.67
CA PHE A 135 -0.08 15.96 -0.76
C PHE A 135 0.78 16.50 0.37
N TYR A 136 1.45 15.59 1.09
CA TYR A 136 2.36 15.89 2.18
C TYR A 136 3.76 15.50 1.72
N PRO A 137 4.50 16.42 1.07
CA PRO A 137 5.84 16.10 0.59
C PRO A 137 6.75 15.86 1.78
N VAL A 138 7.42 14.70 1.78
CA VAL A 138 8.50 14.41 2.71
C VAL A 138 9.80 14.95 2.12
N ILE A 139 10.50 15.77 2.89
CA ILE A 139 11.86 16.22 2.57
C ILE A 139 12.80 15.18 3.17
N LEU A 140 13.46 14.41 2.29
CA LEU A 140 14.50 13.48 2.70
C LEU A 140 15.71 14.29 3.20
N PRO A 141 16.17 14.07 4.45
CA PRO A 141 17.37 14.72 4.92
C PRO A 141 18.60 14.24 4.13
N GLU A 142 19.61 15.10 4.02
CA GLU A 142 20.90 14.69 3.45
C GLU A 142 21.53 13.58 4.29
N PRO A 143 22.11 12.53 3.68
CA PRO A 143 22.77 11.45 4.41
C PRO A 143 23.87 11.99 5.33
N ARG A 144 23.83 11.62 6.61
CA ARG A 144 24.82 12.03 7.61
C ARG A 144 25.80 10.91 7.87
N ARG A 145 27.08 11.27 7.96
CA ARG A 145 28.15 10.37 8.37
C ARG A 145 28.29 10.40 9.89
N HIS A 146 28.40 9.23 10.49
CA HIS A 146 28.46 9.06 11.94
C HIS A 146 29.83 8.52 12.33
N ALA A 147 30.50 9.15 13.31
CA ALA A 147 31.78 8.66 13.79
C ALA A 147 31.66 7.26 14.41
N ALA A 148 30.53 6.97 15.07
CA ALA A 148 30.22 5.66 15.64
C ALA A 148 30.03 4.54 14.59
N LEU A 149 29.79 4.93 13.33
CA LEU A 149 29.64 4.01 12.19
C LEU A 149 30.90 4.04 11.29
N ASP A 150 32.07 4.30 11.87
CA ASP A 150 33.35 4.34 11.15
C ASP A 150 33.36 5.38 10.00
N GLY A 151 32.60 6.47 10.16
CA GLY A 151 32.46 7.53 9.17
C GLY A 151 31.50 7.20 8.01
N LEU A 152 30.80 6.06 8.08
CA LEU A 152 29.73 5.70 7.15
C LEU A 152 28.42 6.39 7.50
N THR A 153 27.53 6.47 6.53
CA THR A 153 26.13 6.87 6.76
C THR A 153 25.31 5.72 7.33
N PHE A 154 24.14 6.02 7.91
CA PHE A 154 23.24 5.01 8.46
C PHE A 154 22.85 3.92 7.44
N ARG A 155 22.73 4.28 6.15
CA ARG A 155 22.37 3.33 5.07
C ARG A 155 23.55 2.52 4.52
N GLU A 156 24.78 3.02 4.69
CA GLU A 156 25.99 2.35 4.17
C GLU A 156 26.54 1.31 5.14
N TYR A 157 26.33 1.51 6.45
CA TYR A 157 26.75 0.60 7.50
C TYR A 157 25.79 -0.60 7.64
#